data_AF-A0A2P4ZTL7-F1
#
_entry.id   AF-A0A2P4ZTL7-F1
#
_cell.length_a   1.000
_cell.length_b   1.000
_cell.length_c   1.000
_cell.angle_alpha   90.00
_cell.angle_beta   90.00
_cell.angle_gamma   90.00
#
_symmetry.space_group_name_H-M   'P 1'
#
loop_
_entity.id
_entity.type
_entity.pdbx_description
1 polymer ?
#
loop_
_entity_poly.entity_id
_entity_poly.type
_entity_poly.pdbx_seq_one_letter_code
_entity_poly.pdbx_strand_id
1 'polypeptide(L)'
;MDLLAACEDLAANVAAFDVTEDDLYVYISEDDLKMWQMLFGFSPGLAFNTIKAWRADFTRLAISEEAWLLVREAKMAEGYNKETYEFSLWRAQMILKDSRTSINKLEAKDEEAKYLLQLKTDPSSMIEYLDLMRCLPKKQTILTGLDDHGNKAEFCLLTGSQKVEFLQAMSKKRPFYKPTMIRTSVAAKDLSSTSLYPTLGISTTFPQFRPDNHHLECASTSDSTSLFRPAQNEYPVWYFFYGTLTDPSKLSRVIGLNKEHPVVYERAIIRRGRLCTLDGKYLSLVDAGEHSKVDGWAYQIKNQDEEDSLRVYETGVYEVVRCTIELANKPDAKVQGLTFRLVDGLFGPD
;
A
#
# COMPACT_ATOMS: atom_id res chain seq x y z
N MET A 1 -37.42 -1.53 -17.15
CA MET A 1 -36.82 -2.72 -16.52
C MET A 1 -37.94 -3.45 -15.83
N ASP A 2 -38.22 -4.66 -16.29
CA ASP A 2 -39.29 -5.47 -15.74
C ASP A 2 -38.80 -6.13 -14.45
N LEU A 3 -39.32 -5.67 -13.32
CA LEU A 3 -38.88 -6.10 -12.00
C LEU A 3 -39.08 -7.62 -11.81
N LEU A 4 -40.06 -8.19 -12.53
CA LEU A 4 -40.36 -9.62 -12.53
C LEU A 4 -39.25 -10.45 -13.17
N ALA A 5 -38.69 -10.01 -14.31
CA ALA A 5 -37.59 -10.72 -14.96
C ALA A 5 -36.31 -10.74 -14.09
N ALA A 6 -36.02 -9.63 -13.40
CA ALA A 6 -34.88 -9.57 -12.48
C ALA A 6 -35.07 -10.45 -11.24
N CYS A 7 -36.30 -10.60 -10.76
CA CYS A 7 -36.63 -11.49 -9.65
C CYS A 7 -36.62 -12.97 -10.07
N GLU A 8 -37.05 -13.29 -11.29
CA GLU A 8 -36.98 -14.66 -11.83
C GLU A 8 -35.54 -15.11 -12.07
N ASP A 9 -34.66 -14.23 -12.58
CA ASP A 9 -33.22 -14.52 -12.73
C ASP A 9 -32.53 -14.74 -11.38
N LEU A 10 -32.90 -13.97 -10.34
CA LEU A 10 -32.40 -14.16 -8.99
C LEU A 10 -32.89 -15.50 -8.39
N ALA A 11 -34.18 -15.81 -8.57
CA ALA A 11 -34.78 -17.04 -8.05
C ALA A 11 -34.22 -18.30 -8.74
N ALA A 12 -33.95 -18.25 -10.05
CA ALA A 12 -33.31 -19.35 -10.78
C ALA A 12 -31.87 -19.60 -10.29
N ASN A 13 -31.12 -18.54 -9.97
CA ASN A 13 -29.77 -18.66 -9.41
C ASN A 13 -29.77 -19.24 -7.98
N VAL A 14 -30.80 -18.95 -7.18
CA VAL A 14 -30.96 -19.50 -5.83
C VAL A 14 -31.44 -20.96 -5.88
N ALA A 15 -32.38 -21.31 -6.75
CA ALA A 15 -32.93 -22.66 -6.86
C ALA A 15 -31.95 -23.69 -7.44
N ALA A 16 -30.92 -23.26 -8.17
CA ALA A 16 -29.83 -24.13 -8.61
C ALA A 16 -28.90 -24.56 -7.44
N PHE A 17 -29.03 -23.93 -6.27
CA PHE A 17 -28.35 -24.27 -5.02
C PHE A 17 -29.38 -24.79 -4.01
N ASP A 18 -29.79 -26.05 -4.16
CA ASP A 18 -30.61 -26.76 -3.17
C ASP A 18 -29.74 -27.04 -1.93
N VAL A 19 -29.62 -26.05 -1.04
CA VAL A 19 -28.84 -26.16 0.21
C VAL A 19 -29.80 -26.50 1.34
N THR A 20 -29.82 -27.77 1.73
CA THR A 20 -30.32 -28.19 3.03
C THR A 20 -29.43 -27.60 4.13
N GLU A 21 -30.03 -27.14 5.23
CA GLU A 21 -29.42 -26.38 6.35
C GLU A 21 -28.24 -27.05 7.10
N ASP A 22 -27.64 -28.14 6.59
CA ASP A 22 -26.60 -28.93 7.27
C ASP A 22 -25.18 -28.85 6.64
N ASP A 23 -24.98 -28.14 5.51
CA ASP A 23 -23.69 -28.11 4.77
C ASP A 23 -22.89 -26.79 4.94
N LEU A 24 -22.52 -26.44 6.17
CA LEU A 24 -21.70 -25.23 6.45
C LEU A 24 -20.21 -25.35 6.07
N TYR A 25 -19.82 -26.34 5.27
CA TYR A 25 -18.51 -26.41 4.61
C TYR A 25 -18.74 -26.30 3.10
N VAL A 26 -18.38 -25.17 2.49
CA VAL A 26 -18.29 -25.07 1.02
C VAL A 26 -17.21 -26.08 0.58
N TYR A 27 -17.65 -27.29 0.23
CA TYR A 27 -16.78 -28.33 -0.28
C TYR A 27 -16.28 -27.90 -1.66
N ILE A 28 -15.06 -27.38 -1.70
CA ILE A 28 -14.36 -27.06 -2.95
C ILE A 28 -13.69 -28.35 -3.40
N SER A 29 -14.11 -28.86 -4.56
CA SER A 29 -13.53 -30.06 -5.16
C SER A 29 -12.02 -29.92 -5.33
N GLU A 30 -11.26 -31.01 -5.12
CA GLU A 30 -9.83 -31.04 -5.43
C GLU A 30 -9.55 -30.71 -6.91
N ASP A 31 -10.48 -31.06 -7.80
CA ASP A 31 -10.34 -30.80 -9.23
C ASP A 31 -10.48 -29.31 -9.54
N ASP A 32 -11.40 -28.61 -8.86
CA ASP A 32 -11.51 -27.15 -8.94
C ASP A 32 -10.23 -26.49 -8.42
N LEU A 33 -9.71 -26.98 -7.29
CA LEU A 33 -8.48 -26.44 -6.70
C LEU A 33 -7.29 -26.60 -7.65
N LYS A 34 -7.10 -27.77 -8.27
CA LYS A 34 -6.04 -28.03 -9.25
C LYS A 34 -6.23 -27.20 -10.51
N MET A 35 -7.46 -27.07 -11.00
CA MET A 35 -7.79 -26.27 -12.18
C MET A 35 -7.44 -24.79 -11.97
N TRP A 36 -7.83 -24.21 -10.83
CA TRP A 36 -7.53 -22.81 -10.50
C TRP A 36 -6.04 -22.57 -10.26
N GLN A 37 -5.33 -23.53 -9.64
CA GLN A 37 -3.87 -23.46 -9.51
C GLN A 37 -3.18 -23.43 -10.89
N MET A 38 -3.60 -24.33 -11.79
CA MET A 38 -3.00 -24.47 -13.13
C MET A 38 -3.32 -23.27 -14.04
N LEU A 39 -4.57 -22.81 -14.08
CA LEU A 39 -5.00 -21.72 -14.97
C LEU A 39 -4.49 -20.35 -14.50
N PHE A 40 -4.36 -20.13 -13.19
CA PHE A 40 -4.07 -18.79 -12.64
C PHE A 40 -2.73 -18.67 -11.91
N GLY A 41 -2.01 -19.78 -11.74
CA GLY A 41 -0.73 -19.84 -11.03
C GLY A 41 -0.86 -19.65 -9.51
N PHE A 42 -2.02 -20.00 -8.94
CA PHE A 42 -2.27 -19.83 -7.51
C PHE A 42 -1.60 -20.92 -6.67
N SER A 43 -1.22 -20.57 -5.44
CA SER A 43 -0.89 -21.58 -4.42
C SER A 43 -2.17 -22.26 -3.91
N PRO A 44 -2.10 -23.45 -3.28
CA PRO A 44 -3.29 -24.16 -2.82
C PRO A 44 -4.18 -23.36 -1.87
N GLY A 45 -3.60 -22.68 -0.88
CA GLY A 45 -4.35 -21.83 0.04
C GLY A 45 -4.96 -20.60 -0.65
N LEU A 46 -4.26 -20.02 -1.63
CA LEU A 46 -4.78 -18.87 -2.39
C LEU A 46 -5.92 -19.30 -3.32
N ALA A 47 -5.81 -20.45 -3.99
CA ALA A 47 -6.87 -20.98 -4.83
C ALA A 47 -8.14 -21.25 -4.01
N PHE A 48 -8.00 -21.87 -2.83
CA PHE A 48 -9.13 -22.14 -1.93
C PHE A 48 -9.86 -20.85 -1.52
N ASN A 49 -9.10 -19.86 -1.02
CA ASN A 49 -9.68 -18.59 -0.58
C ASN A 49 -10.29 -17.80 -1.74
N THR A 50 -9.65 -17.81 -2.91
CA THR A 50 -10.18 -17.13 -4.10
C THR A 50 -11.47 -17.77 -4.59
N ILE A 51 -11.55 -19.11 -4.68
CA ILE A 51 -12.77 -19.82 -5.05
C ILE A 51 -13.88 -19.53 -4.04
N LYS A 52 -13.58 -19.58 -2.74
CA LYS A 52 -14.55 -19.30 -1.68
C LYS A 52 -15.11 -17.88 -1.79
N ALA A 53 -14.25 -16.88 -1.97
CA ALA A 53 -14.66 -15.49 -2.13
C ALA A 53 -15.44 -15.27 -3.44
N TRP A 54 -14.97 -15.85 -4.54
CA TRP A 54 -15.62 -15.77 -5.85
C TRP A 54 -17.03 -16.35 -5.86
N ARG A 55 -17.21 -17.51 -5.23
CA ARG A 55 -18.54 -18.16 -5.11
C ARG A 55 -19.47 -17.42 -4.15
N ALA A 56 -18.93 -16.79 -3.11
CA ALA A 56 -19.69 -15.99 -2.14
C ALA A 56 -20.10 -14.61 -2.67
N ASP A 57 -19.50 -14.12 -3.76
CA ASP A 57 -19.90 -12.87 -4.39
C ASP A 57 -21.08 -13.09 -5.34
N PHE A 58 -22.29 -12.83 -4.84
CA PHE A 58 -23.54 -12.90 -5.61
C PHE A 58 -23.78 -11.68 -6.49
N THR A 59 -22.93 -10.64 -6.41
CA THR A 59 -23.04 -9.43 -7.24
C THR A 59 -22.19 -9.51 -8.52
N ARG A 60 -21.45 -10.61 -8.70
CA ARG A 60 -20.59 -10.83 -9.86
C ARG A 60 -21.40 -10.87 -11.16
N LEU A 61 -20.86 -10.22 -12.19
CA LEU A 61 -21.39 -10.30 -13.56
C LEU A 61 -21.11 -11.69 -14.14
N ALA A 62 -22.14 -12.54 -14.17
CA ALA A 62 -22.09 -13.85 -14.82
C ALA A 62 -22.23 -13.72 -16.34
N ILE A 63 -21.59 -14.62 -17.09
CA ILE A 63 -21.77 -14.69 -18.54
C ILE A 63 -23.10 -15.40 -18.83
N SER A 64 -23.92 -14.83 -19.70
CA SER A 64 -25.18 -15.45 -20.13
C SER A 64 -24.92 -16.83 -20.74
N GLU A 65 -25.87 -17.75 -20.59
CA GLU A 65 -25.72 -19.12 -21.11
C GLU A 65 -25.53 -19.15 -22.63
N GLU A 66 -26.23 -18.28 -23.35
CA GLU A 66 -26.09 -18.08 -24.79
C GLU A 66 -24.67 -17.64 -25.17
N ALA A 67 -24.07 -16.69 -24.44
CA ALA A 67 -22.72 -16.21 -24.68
C ALA A 67 -21.67 -17.29 -24.35
N TRP A 68 -21.90 -18.10 -23.32
CA TRP A 68 -21.04 -19.23 -22.99
C TRP A 68 -21.05 -20.30 -24.07
N LEU A 69 -22.22 -20.66 -24.61
CA LEU A 69 -22.34 -21.67 -25.67
C LEU A 69 -21.51 -21.32 -26.91
N LEU A 70 -21.38 -20.03 -27.25
CA LEU A 70 -20.59 -19.56 -28.39
C LEU A 70 -19.08 -19.77 -28.21
N VAL A 71 -18.57 -19.74 -26.97
CA VAL A 71 -17.12 -19.80 -26.68
C VAL A 71 -16.69 -21.09 -25.97
N ARG A 72 -17.66 -21.91 -25.54
CA ARG A 72 -17.48 -23.13 -24.74
C ARG A 72 -16.43 -24.05 -25.30
N GLU A 73 -16.55 -24.44 -26.57
CA GLU A 73 -15.65 -25.45 -27.16
C GLU A 73 -14.20 -24.98 -27.19
N ALA A 74 -13.98 -23.73 -27.60
CA ALA A 74 -12.65 -23.13 -27.62
C ALA A 74 -12.07 -23.00 -26.21
N LYS A 75 -12.87 -22.54 -25.24
CA LYS A 75 -12.40 -22.31 -23.88
C LYS A 75 -12.22 -23.58 -23.06
N MET A 76 -13.03 -24.60 -23.29
CA MET A 76 -12.79 -25.94 -22.74
C MET A 76 -11.52 -26.59 -23.33
N ALA A 77 -11.20 -26.36 -24.61
CA ALA A 77 -9.94 -26.82 -25.19
C ALA A 77 -8.71 -26.12 -24.57
N GLU A 78 -8.87 -24.89 -24.08
CA GLU A 78 -7.87 -24.15 -23.30
C GLU A 78 -7.84 -24.56 -21.81
N GLY A 79 -8.71 -25.47 -21.37
CA GLY A 79 -8.80 -25.95 -19.99
C GLY A 79 -9.72 -25.14 -19.07
N TYR A 80 -10.46 -24.16 -19.59
CA TYR A 80 -11.42 -23.38 -18.82
C TYR A 80 -12.79 -24.07 -18.74
N ASN A 81 -13.43 -23.94 -17.58
CA ASN A 81 -14.87 -24.16 -17.42
C ASN A 81 -15.58 -22.78 -17.38
N LYS A 82 -16.92 -22.77 -17.30
CA LYS A 82 -17.68 -21.51 -17.32
C LYS A 82 -17.23 -20.56 -16.19
N GLU A 83 -17.08 -21.10 -14.98
CA GLU A 83 -16.70 -20.34 -13.78
C GLU A 83 -15.27 -19.77 -13.87
N THR A 84 -14.30 -20.57 -14.29
CA THR A 84 -12.91 -20.10 -14.45
C THR A 84 -12.77 -19.13 -15.60
N TYR A 85 -13.58 -19.27 -16.65
CA TYR A 85 -13.62 -18.30 -17.73
C TYR A 85 -14.20 -16.96 -17.28
N GLU A 86 -15.31 -16.96 -16.53
CA GLU A 86 -15.88 -15.76 -15.91
C GLU A 86 -14.88 -15.07 -14.99
N PHE A 87 -14.19 -15.84 -14.14
CA PHE A 87 -13.14 -15.32 -13.27
C PHE A 87 -11.98 -14.71 -14.09
N SER A 88 -11.60 -15.33 -15.21
CA SER A 88 -10.55 -14.81 -16.09
C SER A 88 -10.92 -13.45 -16.70
N LEU A 89 -12.18 -13.27 -17.09
CA LEU A 89 -12.69 -12.02 -17.64
C LEU A 89 -12.77 -10.93 -16.56
N TRP A 90 -13.28 -11.27 -15.38
CA TRP A 90 -13.28 -10.36 -14.23
C TRP A 90 -11.87 -9.92 -13.87
N ARG A 91 -10.93 -10.87 -13.81
CA ARG A 91 -9.52 -10.59 -13.53
C ARG A 91 -8.90 -9.69 -14.61
N ALA A 92 -9.20 -9.93 -15.89
CA ALA A 92 -8.74 -9.07 -16.98
C ALA A 92 -9.35 -7.67 -16.91
N GLN A 93 -10.63 -7.56 -16.55
CA GLN A 93 -11.31 -6.28 -16.31
C GLN A 93 -10.72 -5.54 -15.12
N MET A 94 -10.38 -6.23 -14.02
CA MET A 94 -9.68 -5.63 -12.88
C MET A 94 -8.29 -5.13 -13.28
N ILE A 95 -7.52 -5.90 -14.06
CA ILE A 95 -6.22 -5.44 -14.60
C ILE A 95 -6.40 -4.20 -15.49
N LEU A 96 -7.44 -4.16 -16.33
CA LEU A 96 -7.75 -3.01 -17.18
C LEU A 96 -8.30 -1.82 -16.38
N LYS A 97 -9.02 -2.06 -15.29
CA LYS A 97 -9.54 -1.04 -14.37
C LYS A 97 -8.43 -0.48 -13.51
N ASP A 98 -7.51 -1.30 -13.02
CA ASP A 98 -6.25 -0.86 -12.40
C ASP A 98 -5.43 -0.04 -13.39
N SER A 99 -5.39 -0.45 -14.67
CA SER A 99 -4.74 0.35 -15.73
C SER A 99 -5.44 1.70 -15.95
N ARG A 100 -6.77 1.76 -16.02
CA ARG A 100 -7.54 3.01 -16.24
C ARG A 100 -7.63 3.92 -15.01
N THR A 101 -7.63 3.35 -13.81
CA THR A 101 -7.68 4.08 -12.52
C THR A 101 -6.28 4.59 -12.14
N SER A 102 -5.23 3.90 -12.59
CA SER A 102 -3.84 4.38 -12.50
C SER A 102 -3.50 5.48 -13.50
N ILE A 103 -4.19 5.56 -14.64
CA ILE A 103 -3.94 6.60 -15.67
C ILE A 103 -4.51 7.96 -15.25
N ASN A 104 -5.75 8.06 -14.77
CA ASN A 104 -6.37 9.38 -14.59
C ASN A 104 -6.08 10.10 -13.25
N LYS A 105 -5.43 9.45 -12.26
CA LYS A 105 -5.19 10.06 -10.93
C LYS A 105 -3.71 10.35 -10.62
N LEU A 106 -2.78 9.92 -11.48
CA LEU A 106 -1.32 10.03 -11.28
C LEU A 106 -0.58 10.85 -12.37
N GLU A 107 -1.27 11.32 -13.41
CA GLU A 107 -0.66 11.98 -14.58
C GLU A 107 0.06 13.30 -14.30
N ALA A 108 -0.10 13.92 -13.13
CA ALA A 108 0.71 15.08 -12.74
C ALA A 108 1.96 14.73 -11.89
N LYS A 109 2.10 13.49 -11.38
CA LYS A 109 3.16 13.11 -10.41
C LYS A 109 4.10 11.99 -10.89
N ASP A 110 3.88 11.35 -12.05
CA ASP A 110 4.67 10.17 -12.47
C ASP A 110 5.86 10.47 -13.40
N GLU A 111 6.00 11.70 -13.95
CA GLU A 111 7.20 12.07 -14.72
C GLU A 111 8.46 12.18 -13.84
N GLU A 112 8.33 12.63 -12.59
CA GLU A 112 9.44 12.73 -11.63
C GLU A 112 9.65 11.46 -10.79
N ALA A 113 8.76 10.46 -10.91
CA ALA A 113 8.88 9.23 -10.15
C ALA A 113 10.12 8.44 -10.58
N LYS A 114 10.91 8.01 -9.61
CA LYS A 114 12.04 7.11 -9.85
C LYS A 114 11.73 5.71 -9.33
N TYR A 115 12.38 4.72 -9.93
CA TYR A 115 12.13 3.31 -9.70
C TYR A 115 13.47 2.59 -9.56
N LEU A 116 13.60 1.72 -8.58
CA LEU A 116 14.74 0.82 -8.41
C LEU A 116 14.36 -0.54 -8.98
N LEU A 117 14.98 -0.89 -10.11
CA LEU A 117 14.92 -2.23 -10.68
C LEU A 117 15.98 -3.11 -10.00
N GLN A 118 15.58 -4.21 -9.37
CA GLN A 118 16.54 -5.15 -8.81
C GLN A 118 17.26 -5.91 -9.93
N LEU A 119 18.58 -5.81 -9.96
CA LEU A 119 19.47 -6.60 -10.81
C LEU A 119 19.87 -7.83 -9.99
N LYS A 120 19.16 -8.95 -10.15
CA LYS A 120 19.48 -10.16 -9.39
C LYS A 120 20.87 -10.68 -9.78
N THR A 121 21.74 -10.81 -8.78
CA THR A 121 23.08 -11.38 -8.86
C THR A 121 23.05 -12.88 -8.59
N ASP A 122 22.12 -13.62 -9.18
CA ASP A 122 22.16 -15.08 -9.04
C ASP A 122 23.10 -15.65 -10.12
N PRO A 123 24.23 -16.29 -9.75
CA PRO A 123 25.17 -16.85 -10.73
C PRO A 123 24.57 -17.94 -11.62
N SER A 124 23.40 -18.47 -11.25
CA SER A 124 22.68 -19.50 -12.02
C SER A 124 21.95 -18.98 -13.27
N SER A 125 21.78 -17.67 -13.45
CA SER A 125 21.01 -17.09 -14.57
C SER A 125 21.70 -15.88 -15.22
N MET A 126 22.96 -16.05 -15.66
CA MET A 126 23.70 -15.01 -16.39
C MET A 126 22.95 -14.49 -17.62
N ILE A 127 22.12 -15.32 -18.26
CA ILE A 127 21.30 -14.94 -19.41
C ILE A 127 20.22 -13.91 -19.02
N GLU A 128 19.60 -14.06 -17.85
CA GLU A 128 18.62 -13.09 -17.34
C GLU A 128 19.26 -11.73 -17.04
N TYR A 129 20.42 -11.74 -16.38
CA TYR A 129 21.18 -10.52 -16.13
C TYR A 129 21.53 -9.80 -17.44
N LEU A 130 22.02 -10.52 -18.45
CA LEU A 130 22.34 -9.94 -19.75
C LEU A 130 21.10 -9.41 -20.49
N ASP A 131 19.96 -10.08 -20.38
CA ASP A 131 18.71 -9.60 -20.96
C ASP A 131 18.22 -8.32 -20.29
N LEU A 132 18.30 -8.23 -18.96
CA LEU A 132 18.01 -7.02 -18.20
C LEU A 132 18.91 -5.88 -18.66
N MET A 133 20.23 -6.10 -18.66
CA MET A 133 21.22 -5.10 -19.04
C MET A 133 21.05 -4.59 -20.48
N ARG A 134 20.57 -5.44 -21.40
CA ARG A 134 20.28 -5.04 -22.79
C ARG A 134 18.99 -4.23 -22.95
N CYS A 135 18.05 -4.36 -22.01
CA CYS A 135 16.79 -3.63 -22.04
C CYS A 135 16.84 -2.32 -21.22
N LEU A 136 17.92 -2.12 -20.46
CA LEU A 136 18.15 -0.90 -19.69
C LEU A 136 18.57 0.29 -20.57
N PRO A 137 18.35 1.54 -20.10
CA PRO A 137 18.83 2.74 -20.78
C PRO A 137 20.34 2.72 -21.00
N LYS A 138 20.84 3.46 -22.00
CA LYS A 138 22.29 3.54 -22.29
C LYS A 138 23.12 4.13 -21.14
N LYS A 139 22.56 5.08 -20.39
CA LYS A 139 23.18 5.65 -19.19
C LYS A 139 22.46 5.06 -17.97
N GLN A 140 23.16 4.20 -17.25
CA GLN A 140 22.62 3.46 -16.11
C GLN A 140 23.18 4.03 -14.82
N THR A 141 22.32 4.24 -13.84
CA THR A 141 22.74 4.55 -12.47
C THR A 141 22.53 3.30 -11.65
N ILE A 142 23.62 2.55 -11.43
CA ILE A 142 23.61 1.32 -10.62
C ILE A 142 23.91 1.71 -9.17
N LEU A 143 23.00 1.37 -8.28
CA LEU A 143 23.15 1.46 -6.84
C LEU A 143 23.49 0.08 -6.29
N THR A 144 24.38 0.04 -5.32
CA THR A 144 24.78 -1.20 -4.64
C THR A 144 24.47 -1.07 -3.16
N GLY A 145 23.87 -2.11 -2.57
CA GLY A 145 23.61 -2.21 -1.15
C GLY A 145 23.90 -3.61 -0.61
N LEU A 146 23.76 -3.76 0.70
CA LEU A 146 23.81 -5.06 1.37
C LEU A 146 22.41 -5.38 1.93
N ASP A 147 21.95 -6.61 1.72
CA ASP A 147 20.71 -7.09 2.33
C ASP A 147 20.89 -7.44 3.82
N ASP A 148 19.81 -7.89 4.45
CA ASP A 148 19.74 -8.26 5.88
C ASP A 148 20.71 -9.40 6.25
N HIS A 149 21.19 -10.14 5.26
CA HIS A 149 22.12 -11.25 5.40
C HIS A 149 23.55 -10.88 4.97
N GLY A 150 23.80 -9.62 4.60
CA GLY A 150 25.09 -9.14 4.13
C GLY A 150 25.41 -9.50 2.68
N ASN A 151 24.44 -9.98 1.90
CA ASN A 151 24.63 -10.23 0.48
C ASN A 151 24.55 -8.94 -0.32
N LYS A 152 25.37 -8.83 -1.37
CA LYS A 152 25.37 -7.69 -2.28
C LYS A 152 24.09 -7.68 -3.13
N ALA A 153 23.32 -6.61 -3.02
CA ALA A 153 22.16 -6.33 -3.86
C ALA A 153 22.48 -5.16 -4.81
N GLU A 154 22.18 -5.32 -6.09
CA GLU A 154 22.37 -4.28 -7.10
C GLU A 154 21.02 -3.82 -7.65
N PHE A 155 20.88 -2.52 -7.83
CA PHE A 155 19.66 -1.89 -8.32
C PHE A 155 19.99 -0.90 -9.44
N CYS A 156 19.15 -0.83 -10.47
CA CYS A 156 19.22 0.24 -11.47
C CYS A 156 18.12 1.27 -11.20
N LEU A 157 18.51 2.55 -11.12
CA LEU A 157 17.58 3.66 -10.99
C LEU A 157 17.00 4.03 -12.37
N LEU A 158 15.67 4.04 -12.47
CA LEU A 158 14.91 4.35 -13.67
C LEU A 158 13.95 5.52 -13.41
N THR A 159 13.77 6.42 -14.37
CA THR A 159 12.64 7.35 -14.38
C THR A 159 11.34 6.63 -14.79
N GLY A 160 10.19 7.30 -14.64
CA GLY A 160 8.90 6.78 -15.14
C GLY A 160 8.95 6.40 -16.62
N SER A 161 9.52 7.27 -17.46
CA SER A 161 9.71 7.01 -18.90
C SER A 161 10.62 5.80 -19.17
N GLN A 162 11.75 5.70 -18.49
CA GLN A 162 12.69 4.58 -18.63
C GLN A 162 12.09 3.24 -18.17
N LYS A 163 11.25 3.26 -17.12
CA LYS A 163 10.50 2.07 -16.67
C LYS A 163 9.56 1.56 -17.77
N VAL A 164 8.80 2.44 -18.42
CA VAL A 164 7.87 2.06 -19.49
C VAL A 164 8.63 1.45 -20.66
N GLU A 165 9.72 2.08 -21.10
CA GLU A 165 10.58 1.58 -22.17
C GLU A 165 11.16 0.20 -21.82
N PHE A 166 11.69 0.03 -20.60
CA PHE A 166 12.23 -1.22 -20.11
C PHE A 166 11.17 -2.34 -20.10
N LEU A 167 9.97 -2.09 -19.58
CA LEU A 167 8.90 -3.09 -19.53
C LEU A 167 8.41 -3.48 -20.93
N GLN A 168 8.35 -2.53 -21.85
CA GLN A 168 7.99 -2.80 -23.25
C GLN A 168 9.06 -3.64 -23.96
N ALA A 169 10.35 -3.40 -23.69
CA ALA A 169 11.44 -4.20 -24.24
C ALA A 169 11.46 -5.62 -23.63
N MET A 170 11.22 -5.72 -22.31
CA MET A 170 11.21 -7.00 -21.60
C MET A 170 10.02 -7.87 -21.97
N SER A 171 8.83 -7.31 -22.15
CA SER A 171 7.65 -8.10 -22.55
C SER A 171 7.82 -8.78 -23.91
N LYS A 172 8.58 -8.16 -24.84
CA LYS A 172 8.91 -8.77 -26.14
C LYS A 172 9.88 -9.93 -26.02
N LYS A 173 10.85 -9.86 -25.10
CA LYS A 173 11.86 -10.90 -24.92
C LYS A 173 11.42 -12.03 -23.99
N ARG A 174 10.74 -11.67 -22.90
CA ARG A 174 10.30 -12.56 -21.83
C ARG A 174 8.90 -12.15 -21.35
N PRO A 175 7.84 -12.58 -22.04
CA PRO A 175 6.46 -12.18 -21.74
C PRO A 175 6.01 -12.52 -20.32
N PHE A 176 6.56 -13.58 -19.73
CA PHE A 176 6.19 -14.08 -18.40
C PHE A 176 7.11 -13.61 -17.27
N TYR A 177 8.16 -12.85 -17.59
CA TYR A 177 9.11 -12.37 -16.59
C TYR A 177 8.58 -11.13 -15.89
N LYS A 178 8.48 -11.18 -14.56
CA LYS A 178 8.08 -10.06 -13.71
C LYS A 178 9.29 -9.53 -12.92
N PRO A 179 9.92 -8.43 -13.37
CA PRO A 179 11.02 -7.84 -12.64
C PRO A 179 10.57 -7.28 -11.29
N THR A 180 11.42 -7.38 -10.27
CA THR A 180 11.22 -6.67 -9.00
C THR A 180 11.55 -5.19 -9.22
N MET A 181 10.54 -4.33 -9.13
CA MET A 181 10.72 -2.88 -9.19
C MET A 181 10.13 -2.24 -7.95
N ILE A 182 10.89 -1.30 -7.38
CA ILE A 182 10.50 -0.55 -6.18
C ILE A 182 10.38 0.91 -6.60
N ARG A 183 9.19 1.51 -6.48
CA ARG A 183 9.04 2.94 -6.71
C ARG A 183 9.72 3.69 -5.56
N THR A 184 10.73 4.52 -5.87
CA THR A 184 11.24 5.47 -4.89
C THR A 184 10.21 6.57 -4.76
N SER A 185 9.38 6.45 -3.75
CA SER A 185 8.49 7.50 -3.31
C SER A 185 8.87 7.82 -1.88
N VAL A 186 8.74 9.09 -1.51
CA VAL A 186 9.09 9.58 -0.18
C VAL A 186 7.80 10.04 0.46
N ALA A 187 7.60 9.71 1.73
CA ALA A 187 6.45 10.18 2.48
C ALA A 187 6.43 11.72 2.46
N ALA A 188 5.32 12.30 2.03
CA ALA A 188 5.18 13.75 1.99
C ALA A 188 5.23 14.32 3.41
N LYS A 189 5.83 15.49 3.60
CA LYS A 189 5.81 16.23 4.87
C LYS A 189 5.55 17.67 4.50
N ASP A 190 4.29 18.08 4.54
CA ASP A 190 3.86 19.41 4.08
C ASP A 190 3.20 20.17 5.24
N LEU A 191 3.95 20.32 6.34
CA LEU A 191 3.46 20.94 7.57
C LEU A 191 3.25 22.44 7.37
N SER A 192 2.00 22.88 7.43
CA SER A 192 1.62 24.29 7.33
C SER A 192 2.17 25.08 8.52
N SER A 193 2.75 26.26 8.25
CA SER A 193 3.18 27.21 9.29
C SER A 193 2.05 28.09 9.82
N THR A 194 0.89 28.09 9.16
CA THR A 194 -0.24 28.99 9.44
C THR A 194 -1.51 28.26 9.84
N SER A 195 -1.49 26.92 9.88
CA SER A 195 -2.63 26.10 10.27
C SER A 195 -2.18 24.78 10.88
N LEU A 196 -3.12 24.03 11.44
CA LEU A 196 -2.90 22.66 11.93
C LEU A 196 -2.72 21.64 10.80
N TYR A 197 -2.71 22.03 9.53
CA TYR A 197 -2.59 21.07 8.44
C TYR A 197 -1.14 20.55 8.30
N PRO A 198 -0.94 19.25 8.04
CA PRO A 198 -1.82 18.13 8.36
C PRO A 198 -1.67 17.71 9.83
N THR A 199 -2.78 17.36 10.49
CA THR A 199 -2.81 16.80 11.84
C THR A 199 -3.76 15.60 11.85
N LEU A 200 -3.33 14.52 12.50
CA LEU A 200 -4.08 13.27 12.61
C LEU A 200 -5.50 13.50 13.17
N GLY A 201 -6.51 13.05 12.40
CA GLY A 201 -7.94 13.18 12.69
C GLY A 201 -8.44 14.60 12.89
N ILE A 202 -7.75 15.59 12.31
CA ILE A 202 -8.17 16.99 12.26
C ILE A 202 -8.23 17.44 10.79
N SER A 203 -9.44 17.75 10.32
CA SER A 203 -9.64 18.39 9.02
C SER A 203 -9.70 19.91 9.20
N THR A 204 -8.64 20.60 8.78
CA THR A 204 -8.51 22.07 8.87
C THR A 204 -9.46 22.83 7.95
N THR A 205 -10.22 22.13 7.09
CA THR A 205 -11.28 22.75 6.30
C THR A 205 -12.52 23.07 7.15
N PHE A 206 -12.68 22.42 8.31
CA PHE A 206 -13.80 22.69 9.20
C PHE A 206 -13.55 23.94 10.07
N PRO A 207 -14.56 24.82 10.26
CA PRO A 207 -14.41 26.09 10.98
C PRO A 207 -13.83 25.95 12.39
N GLN A 208 -14.23 24.92 13.15
CA GLN A 208 -13.77 24.69 14.53
C GLN A 208 -12.28 24.34 14.65
N PHE A 209 -11.63 23.99 13.53
CA PHE A 209 -10.19 23.70 13.48
C PHE A 209 -9.40 24.76 12.72
N ARG A 210 -10.06 25.85 12.29
CA ARG A 210 -9.39 27.01 11.72
C ARG A 210 -8.79 27.83 12.88
N PRO A 211 -7.57 28.34 12.74
CA PRO A 211 -7.01 29.26 13.72
C PRO A 211 -7.89 30.51 13.84
N ASP A 212 -8.25 30.90 15.05
CA ASP A 212 -8.92 32.17 15.28
C ASP A 212 -7.94 33.34 15.07
N ASN A 213 -8.32 34.34 14.27
CA ASN A 213 -7.48 35.51 13.97
C ASN A 213 -7.01 36.26 15.24
N HIS A 214 -7.79 36.23 16.32
CA HIS A 214 -7.41 36.87 17.59
C HIS A 214 -6.23 36.19 18.29
N HIS A 215 -6.00 34.88 18.08
CA HIS A 215 -4.83 34.18 18.63
C HIS A 215 -3.55 34.42 17.81
N LEU A 216 -3.67 34.85 16.55
CA LEU A 216 -2.53 35.18 15.69
C LEU A 216 -2.01 36.60 15.95
N GLU A 217 -2.87 37.55 16.35
CA GLU A 217 -2.47 38.92 16.72
C GLU A 217 -1.75 39.00 18.08
N CYS A 218 -2.12 38.18 19.06
CA CYS A 218 -1.37 38.13 20.34
C CYS A 218 -0.02 37.41 20.24
N ALA A 219 0.25 36.76 19.11
CA ALA A 219 1.45 35.96 18.89
C ALA A 219 2.56 36.72 18.14
N SER A 220 2.40 38.03 17.93
CA SER A 220 3.42 38.96 17.42
C SER A 220 4.56 39.23 18.42
N THR A 221 4.49 38.65 19.62
CA THR A 221 5.62 38.52 20.56
C THR A 221 6.11 37.07 20.55
N SER A 222 7.04 36.72 19.65
CA SER A 222 7.86 35.48 19.62
C SER A 222 7.21 34.08 19.70
N ASP A 223 5.92 33.96 20.05
CA ASP A 223 5.25 32.71 20.45
C ASP A 223 4.27 32.15 19.41
N SER A 224 4.10 32.80 18.25
CA SER A 224 3.32 32.28 17.10
C SER A 224 3.88 30.96 16.57
N THR A 225 5.16 30.69 16.81
CA THR A 225 5.80 29.42 16.49
C THR A 225 5.37 28.27 17.39
N SER A 226 4.68 28.50 18.50
CA SER A 226 4.27 27.45 19.46
C SER A 226 2.96 26.75 19.09
N LEU A 227 2.05 27.45 18.40
CA LEU A 227 0.70 26.96 18.08
C LEU A 227 0.69 25.80 17.08
N PHE A 228 1.61 25.80 16.11
CA PHE A 228 1.66 24.83 15.02
C PHE A 228 2.96 24.00 15.05
N ARG A 229 3.28 23.46 16.23
CA ARG A 229 4.43 22.57 16.40
C ARG A 229 4.06 21.09 16.23
N PRO A 230 4.98 20.26 15.72
CA PRO A 230 6.31 20.63 15.22
C PRO A 230 6.25 21.42 13.91
N ALA A 231 7.21 22.31 13.67
CA ALA A 231 7.36 23.00 12.39
C ALA A 231 8.03 22.09 11.34
N GLN A 232 7.95 22.49 10.06
CA GLN A 232 8.45 21.72 8.91
C GLN A 232 9.90 21.23 9.10
N ASN A 233 10.80 22.05 9.64
CA ASN A 233 12.22 21.73 9.83
C ASN A 233 12.64 21.82 11.30
N GLU A 234 11.74 21.49 12.22
CA GLU A 234 12.03 21.53 13.66
C GLU A 234 12.68 20.22 14.13
N TYR A 235 13.85 20.34 14.77
CA TYR A 235 14.58 19.22 15.37
C TYR A 235 15.19 19.64 16.71
N PRO A 236 15.34 18.72 17.68
CA PRO A 236 14.88 17.33 17.62
C PRO A 236 13.36 17.22 17.76
N VAL A 237 12.75 16.24 17.11
CA VAL A 237 11.28 16.07 17.05
C VAL A 237 10.86 14.66 17.46
N TRP A 238 9.76 14.57 18.21
CA TRP A 238 9.19 13.28 18.59
C TRP A 238 8.44 12.66 17.41
N TYR A 239 8.77 11.41 17.09
CA TYR A 239 8.03 10.57 16.17
C TYR A 239 7.34 9.43 16.91
N PHE A 240 6.08 9.17 16.57
CA PHE A 240 5.33 8.02 17.04
C PHE A 240 5.30 6.91 15.98
N PHE A 241 5.63 5.69 16.40
CA PHE A 241 5.67 4.48 15.59
C PHE A 241 4.71 3.41 16.11
N TYR A 242 4.01 2.75 15.18
CA TYR A 242 2.99 1.73 15.45
C TYR A 242 3.14 0.46 14.60
N GLY A 243 4.12 0.41 13.69
CA GLY A 243 4.34 -0.66 12.73
C GLY A 243 5.71 -1.33 12.88
N THR A 244 6.35 -1.65 11.75
CA THR A 244 7.65 -2.34 11.75
C THR A 244 8.76 -1.56 12.44
N LEU A 245 8.71 -0.23 12.42
CA LEU A 245 9.69 0.63 13.05
C LEU A 245 9.66 0.58 14.58
N THR A 246 8.68 -0.09 15.23
CA THR A 246 8.74 -0.31 16.69
C THR A 246 9.86 -1.28 17.10
N ASP A 247 10.47 -1.98 16.14
CA ASP A 247 11.67 -2.78 16.34
C ASP A 247 12.92 -1.87 16.36
N PRO A 248 13.66 -1.77 17.49
CA PRO A 248 14.86 -0.92 17.60
C PRO A 248 15.92 -1.24 16.55
N SER A 249 16.07 -2.52 16.18
CA SER A 249 17.09 -2.94 15.20
C SER A 249 16.75 -2.43 13.80
N LYS A 250 15.46 -2.42 13.45
CA LYS A 250 15.00 -1.86 12.19
C LYS A 250 15.16 -0.35 12.16
N LEU A 251 14.74 0.36 13.22
CA LEU A 251 14.92 1.81 13.27
C LEU A 251 16.40 2.17 13.16
N SER A 252 17.27 1.59 13.99
CA SER A 252 18.73 1.86 13.93
C SER A 252 19.29 1.69 12.53
N ARG A 253 18.88 0.65 11.80
CA ARG A 253 19.32 0.44 10.41
C ARG A 253 18.77 1.50 9.46
N VAL A 254 17.50 1.86 9.58
CA VAL A 254 16.86 2.86 8.71
C VAL A 254 17.51 4.23 8.90
N ILE A 255 17.74 4.66 10.13
CA ILE A 255 18.34 5.98 10.41
C ILE A 255 19.88 5.96 10.50
N GLY A 256 20.52 4.84 10.16
CA GLY A 256 21.98 4.74 10.06
C GLY A 256 22.73 4.78 11.40
N LEU A 257 22.07 4.45 12.52
CA LEU A 257 22.72 4.36 13.82
C LEU A 257 23.63 3.14 13.92
N ASN A 258 24.80 3.34 14.53
CA ASN A 258 25.73 2.26 14.82
C ASN A 258 25.26 1.45 16.06
N LYS A 259 25.78 0.23 16.21
CA LYS A 259 25.40 -0.68 17.32
C LYS A 259 25.77 -0.13 18.72
N GLU A 260 26.61 0.90 18.79
CA GLU A 260 27.06 1.52 20.03
C GLU A 260 26.02 2.48 20.64
N HIS A 261 25.06 2.97 19.83
CA HIS A 261 24.00 3.87 20.27
C HIS A 261 22.63 3.22 20.00
N PRO A 262 22.19 2.29 20.87
CA PRO A 262 20.92 1.61 20.69
C PRO A 262 19.76 2.61 20.79
N VAL A 263 18.74 2.42 19.95
CA VAL A 263 17.48 3.16 20.00
C VAL A 263 16.79 2.87 21.34
N VAL A 264 16.51 3.93 22.10
CA VAL A 264 15.74 3.86 23.35
C VAL A 264 14.37 4.47 23.09
N TYR A 265 13.34 3.64 23.12
CA TYR A 265 11.96 4.07 22.94
C TYR A 265 11.28 4.45 24.26
N GLU A 266 10.34 5.38 24.15
CA GLU A 266 9.36 5.66 25.19
C GLU A 266 8.02 5.02 24.79
N ARG A 267 7.38 4.29 25.71
CA ARG A 267 6.01 3.82 25.46
C ARG A 267 5.08 5.01 25.29
N ALA A 268 4.20 4.97 24.30
CA ALA A 268 3.39 6.11 23.95
C ALA A 268 2.00 5.73 23.44
N ILE A 269 1.07 6.67 23.54
CA ILE A 269 -0.28 6.58 22.98
C ILE A 269 -0.56 7.86 22.18
N ILE A 270 -1.16 7.73 21.00
CA ILE A 270 -1.72 8.87 20.25
C ILE A 270 -3.24 8.77 20.20
N ARG A 271 -3.91 9.92 19.99
CA ARG A 271 -5.36 10.02 19.80
C ARG A 271 -5.72 10.33 18.35
N ARG A 272 -7.02 10.26 18.01
CA ARG A 272 -7.57 10.66 16.69
C ARG A 272 -7.10 9.81 15.52
N GLY A 273 -6.51 8.65 15.80
CA GLY A 273 -6.12 7.67 14.80
C GLY A 273 -6.66 6.28 15.14
N ARG A 274 -6.75 5.42 14.13
CA ARG A 274 -7.02 3.99 14.29
C ARG A 274 -6.10 3.21 13.35
N LEU A 275 -5.74 1.99 13.76
CA LEU A 275 -5.01 1.08 12.90
C LEU A 275 -5.98 0.30 12.01
N CYS A 276 -5.67 0.21 10.73
CA CYS A 276 -6.27 -0.72 9.79
C CYS A 276 -5.19 -1.62 9.19
N THR A 277 -5.61 -2.64 8.46
CA THR A 277 -4.71 -3.53 7.75
C THR A 277 -4.75 -3.22 6.25
N LEU A 278 -3.63 -2.74 5.72
CA LEU A 278 -3.42 -2.57 4.29
C LEU A 278 -3.05 -3.93 3.67
N ASP A 279 -3.83 -4.32 2.66
CA ASP A 279 -3.64 -5.57 1.89
C ASP A 279 -3.54 -6.83 2.78
N GLY A 280 -4.30 -6.85 3.88
CA GLY A 280 -4.34 -7.97 4.83
C GLY A 280 -3.01 -8.23 5.58
N LYS A 281 -1.98 -7.39 5.41
CA LYS A 281 -0.63 -7.67 5.91
C LYS A 281 0.04 -6.52 6.66
N TYR A 282 -0.17 -5.27 6.25
CA TYR A 282 0.57 -4.12 6.78
C TYR A 282 -0.30 -3.27 7.68
N LEU A 283 0.19 -2.91 8.87
CA LEU A 283 -0.52 -1.96 9.73
C LEU A 283 -0.40 -0.57 9.15
N SER A 284 -1.54 0.11 9.02
CA SER A 284 -1.61 1.49 8.55
C SER A 284 -2.44 2.33 9.51
N LEU A 285 -1.96 3.52 9.81
CA LEU A 285 -2.70 4.49 10.61
C LEU A 285 -3.57 5.36 9.70
N VAL A 286 -4.85 5.45 10.02
CA VAL A 286 -5.82 6.33 9.36
C VAL A 286 -6.49 7.24 10.38
N ASP A 287 -7.11 8.31 9.89
CA ASP A 287 -7.88 9.24 10.72
C ASP A 287 -9.05 8.53 11.43
N ALA A 288 -9.31 8.96 12.66
CA ALA A 288 -10.41 8.49 13.47
C ALA A 288 -10.94 9.59 14.40
N GLY A 289 -12.05 9.27 15.10
CA GLY A 289 -12.67 10.19 16.06
C GLY A 289 -11.78 10.50 17.27
N GLU A 290 -12.13 11.57 17.99
CA GLU A 290 -11.37 12.13 19.12
C GLU A 290 -10.98 11.13 20.22
N HIS A 291 -11.85 10.16 20.49
CA HIS A 291 -11.64 9.18 21.55
C HIS A 291 -10.88 7.94 21.08
N SER A 292 -10.61 7.81 19.78
CA SER A 292 -9.81 6.70 19.24
C SER A 292 -8.37 6.85 19.69
N LYS A 293 -7.76 5.73 20.10
CA LYS A 293 -6.39 5.67 20.61
C LYS A 293 -5.60 4.59 19.89
N VAL A 294 -4.29 4.82 19.76
CA VAL A 294 -3.34 3.84 19.24
C VAL A 294 -2.14 3.79 20.17
N ASP A 295 -1.85 2.59 20.67
CA ASP A 295 -0.64 2.29 21.43
C ASP A 295 0.56 2.09 20.50
N GLY A 296 1.72 2.55 20.94
CA GLY A 296 2.95 2.42 20.18
C GLY A 296 4.16 2.89 20.96
N TRP A 297 5.11 3.44 20.23
CA TRP A 297 6.40 3.87 20.77
C TRP A 297 6.79 5.22 20.19
N ALA A 298 7.37 6.07 21.03
CA ALA A 298 7.90 7.34 20.64
C ALA A 298 9.43 7.33 20.67
N TYR A 299 10.04 7.94 19.68
CA TYR A 299 11.49 8.20 19.63
C TYR A 299 11.74 9.60 19.12
N GLN A 300 12.80 10.22 19.61
CA GLN A 300 13.13 11.60 19.27
C GLN A 300 14.17 11.62 18.15
N ILE A 301 13.73 11.97 16.94
CA ILE A 301 14.55 12.15 15.75
C ILE A 301 15.38 13.42 15.90
N LYS A 302 16.68 13.32 15.66
CA LYS A 302 17.65 14.35 16.06
C LYS A 302 17.92 15.38 14.98
N ASN A 303 17.80 14.99 13.72
CA ASN A 303 18.17 15.82 12.59
C ASN A 303 17.37 15.42 11.34
N GLN A 304 17.53 16.20 10.28
CA GLN A 304 16.84 16.01 9.02
C GLN A 304 17.24 14.71 8.29
N ASP A 305 18.51 14.29 8.36
CA ASP A 305 18.97 13.09 7.64
C ASP A 305 18.33 11.81 8.18
N GLU A 306 18.15 11.72 9.50
CA GLU A 306 17.38 10.65 10.14
C GLU A 306 15.92 10.65 9.68
N GLU A 307 15.28 11.83 9.63
CA GLU A 307 13.89 11.97 9.19
C GLU A 307 13.71 11.62 7.71
N ASP A 308 14.59 12.11 6.83
CA ASP A 308 14.54 11.82 5.40
C ASP A 308 14.70 10.32 5.13
N SER A 309 15.55 9.63 5.91
CA SER A 309 15.68 8.17 5.84
C SER A 309 14.38 7.45 6.22
N LEU A 310 13.66 7.92 7.26
CA LEU A 310 12.36 7.39 7.64
C LEU A 310 11.30 7.63 6.55
N ARG A 311 11.27 8.84 5.98
CA ARG A 311 10.31 9.19 4.93
C ARG A 311 10.54 8.37 3.66
N VAL A 312 11.78 8.03 3.34
CA VAL A 312 12.12 7.09 2.26
C VAL A 312 11.62 5.68 2.60
N TYR A 313 11.83 5.22 3.84
CA TYR A 313 11.41 3.87 4.28
C TYR A 313 9.89 3.68 4.23
N GLU A 314 9.13 4.67 4.72
CA GLU A 314 7.66 4.61 4.76
C GLU A 314 7.04 4.78 3.37
N THR A 315 7.74 5.44 2.45
CA THR A 315 7.31 5.68 1.07
C THR A 315 6.15 6.67 0.92
N GLY A 316 5.83 7.05 -0.33
CA GLY A 316 4.73 7.96 -0.64
C GLY A 316 3.33 7.36 -0.47
N VAL A 317 3.22 6.14 0.04
CA VAL A 317 1.94 5.56 0.51
C VAL A 317 1.50 6.23 1.81
N TYR A 318 2.44 6.79 2.56
CA TYR A 318 2.20 7.53 3.79
C TYR A 318 2.58 9.01 3.64
N GLU A 319 2.05 9.82 4.54
CA GLU A 319 2.45 11.20 4.76
C GLU A 319 2.79 11.42 6.24
N VAL A 320 3.65 12.38 6.50
CA VAL A 320 4.01 12.83 7.84
C VAL A 320 2.97 13.86 8.29
N VAL A 321 2.33 13.58 9.42
CA VAL A 321 1.32 14.45 10.02
C VAL A 321 1.65 14.77 11.46
N ARG A 322 1.16 15.92 11.96
CA ARG A 322 1.24 16.24 13.38
C ARG A 322 0.33 15.32 14.19
N CYS A 323 0.75 15.02 15.41
CA CYS A 323 -0.05 14.32 16.40
C CYS A 323 0.34 14.73 17.82
N THR A 324 -0.55 14.48 18.77
CA THR A 324 -0.24 14.62 20.20
C THR A 324 0.08 13.25 20.77
N ILE A 325 1.28 13.13 21.35
CA ILE A 325 1.83 11.89 21.89
C ILE A 325 1.75 11.96 23.41
N GLU A 326 1.08 10.98 24.02
CA GLU A 326 1.00 10.77 25.47
C GLU A 326 2.08 9.76 25.87
N LEU A 327 3.14 10.20 26.55
CA LEU A 327 4.26 9.33 26.95
C LEU A 327 3.88 8.56 28.24
N ALA A 328 3.92 7.24 28.20
CA ALA A 328 3.47 6.39 29.31
C ALA A 328 4.27 6.59 30.60
N ASN A 329 5.56 6.91 30.48
CA ASN A 329 6.45 7.15 31.62
C ASN A 329 6.20 8.50 32.31
N LYS A 330 5.36 9.36 31.72
CA LYS A 330 5.00 10.69 32.23
C LYS A 330 3.51 10.93 31.96
N PRO A 331 2.61 10.39 32.80
CA PRO A 331 1.17 10.35 32.53
C PRO A 331 0.51 11.72 32.25
N ASP A 332 1.11 12.83 32.71
CA ASP A 332 0.64 14.19 32.43
C ASP A 332 1.40 14.91 31.30
N ALA A 333 2.46 14.31 30.74
CA ALA A 333 3.26 14.91 29.68
C ALA A 333 2.75 14.51 28.30
N LYS A 334 1.97 15.41 27.71
CA LYS A 334 1.65 15.39 26.28
C LYS A 334 2.70 16.17 25.51
N VAL A 335 3.27 15.57 24.48
CA VAL A 335 4.22 16.24 23.58
C VAL A 335 3.64 16.33 22.18
N GLN A 336 3.89 17.44 21.49
CA GLN A 336 3.58 17.54 20.08
C GLN A 336 4.65 16.81 19.28
N GLY A 337 4.22 15.98 18.33
CA GLY A 337 5.11 15.14 17.55
C GLY A 337 4.54 14.86 16.17
N LEU A 338 5.21 13.95 15.47
CA LEU A 338 4.89 13.54 14.12
C LEU A 338 4.61 12.05 14.07
N THR A 339 3.84 11.61 13.08
CA THR A 339 3.65 10.20 12.77
C THR A 339 3.39 10.03 11.29
N PHE A 340 3.43 8.79 10.81
CA PHE A 340 3.11 8.45 9.42
C PHE A 340 1.66 8.02 9.34
N ARG A 341 0.85 8.70 8.51
CA ARG A 341 -0.55 8.35 8.24
C ARG A 341 -0.67 7.90 6.78
N LEU A 342 -1.52 6.92 6.51
CA LEU A 342 -1.84 6.49 5.16
C LEU A 342 -2.46 7.66 4.37
N VAL A 343 -2.04 7.88 3.13
CA VAL A 343 -2.60 8.95 2.29
C VAL A 343 -3.99 8.56 1.82
N ASP A 344 -4.98 9.43 2.10
CA ASP A 344 -6.36 9.23 1.68
C ASP A 344 -6.49 9.18 0.15
N GLY A 345 -7.16 8.15 -0.36
CA GLY A 345 -7.49 8.00 -1.78
C GLY A 345 -6.56 7.11 -2.60
N LEU A 346 -5.65 6.37 -1.96
CA LEU A 346 -4.91 5.27 -2.59
C LEU A 346 -5.73 3.97 -2.71
N PHE A 347 -6.79 3.80 -1.92
CA PHE A 347 -7.75 2.69 -2.07
C PHE A 347 -9.16 3.20 -1.73
N GLY A 348 -10.16 2.74 -2.49
CA GLY A 348 -11.56 3.13 -2.32
C GLY A 348 -12.14 2.64 -0.98
N PRO A 349 -13.34 3.11 -0.60
CA PRO A 349 -13.99 2.61 0.61
C PRO A 349 -14.27 1.11 0.48
N ASP A 350 -13.95 0.38 1.55
CA ASP A 350 -14.37 -1.02 1.78
C ASP A 350 -15.89 -1.19 1.64
#